data_AF-A0A5K0UU63-F1
#
_entry.id   AF-A0A5K0UU63-F1
#
_cell.length_a   1.000
_cell.length_b   1.000
_cell.length_c   1.000
_cell.angle_alpha   90.00
_cell.angle_beta   90.00
_cell.angle_gamma   90.00
#
_symmetry.space_group_name_H-M   'P 1'
#
loop_
_entity.id
_entity.type
_entity.pdbx_description
1 polymer ?
#
loop_
_entity_poly.entity_id
_entity_poly.type
_entity_poly.pdbx_seq_one_letter_code
_entity_poly.pdbx_strand_id
1 'polypeptide(L)' 'DGVVSRGQAYGICSLRVDGNDTLAVYHAVCAARQMAISESKPVLIE' A
#
# COMPACT_ATOMS: atom_id res chain seq x y z
N ASP A 1 -16.04 3.97 -4.07
CA ASP A 1 -15.12 5.12 -3.95
C ASP A 1 -14.28 5.03 -2.69
N GLY A 2 -12.97 4.88 -2.86
CA GLY A 2 -11.97 4.89 -1.80
C GLY A 2 -10.69 5.57 -2.30
N VAL A 3 -9.68 5.69 -1.44
CA VAL A 3 -8.39 6.30 -1.82
C VAL A 3 -7.57 5.34 -2.71
N VAL A 4 -7.69 4.02 -2.51
CA VAL A 4 -6.98 3.01 -3.32
C VAL A 4 -7.26 3.13 -4.82
N SER A 5 -8.49 3.42 -5.22
CA SER A 5 -8.84 3.58 -6.64
C SER A 5 -8.18 4.80 -7.27
N ARG A 6 -7.84 5.83 -6.48
CA ARG A 6 -7.10 7.00 -6.97
C ARG A 6 -5.63 6.66 -7.21
N GLY A 7 -5.02 5.87 -6.32
CA GLY A 7 -3.62 5.47 -6.48
C GLY A 7 -3.38 4.70 -7.79
N GLN A 8 -4.29 3.79 -8.15
CA GLN A 8 -4.24 3.09 -9.44
C GLN A 8 -4.30 4.04 -10.64
N ALA A 9 -5.13 5.08 -10.59
CA ALA A 9 -5.23 6.08 -11.65
C ALA A 9 -3.92 6.89 -11.84
N TYR A 10 -3.11 7.01 -10.79
CA TYR A 10 -1.77 7.62 -10.86
C TYR A 10 -0.65 6.62 -11.18
N GLY A 11 -0.98 5.34 -11.45
CA GLY A 11 0.02 4.28 -11.64
C GLY A 11 0.77 3.91 -10.37
N ILE A 12 0.24 4.25 -9.19
CA ILE A 12 0.82 3.92 -7.89
C ILE A 12 0.31 2.54 -7.48
N CYS A 13 1.23 1.65 -7.10
CA CYS A 13 0.85 0.35 -6.54
C CYS A 13 0.02 0.58 -5.28
N SER A 14 -1.24 0.13 -5.28
CA SER A 14 -2.21 0.46 -4.24
C SER A 14 -2.85 -0.80 -3.68
N LEU A 15 -2.95 -0.90 -2.36
CA LEU A 15 -3.53 -2.05 -1.66
C LEU A 15 -4.42 -1.59 -0.50
N ARG A 16 -5.39 -2.44 -0.12
CA ARG A 16 -6.29 -2.18 1.01
C ARG A 16 -6.06 -3.18 2.14
N VAL A 17 -6.08 -2.72 3.38
CA VAL A 17 -5.85 -3.52 4.60
C VAL A 17 -6.99 -3.29 5.59
N ASP A 18 -7.27 -4.29 6.43
CA ASP A 18 -8.12 -4.08 7.61
C ASP A 18 -7.35 -3.29 8.68
N GLY A 19 -7.73 -2.03 8.89
CA GLY A 19 -7.09 -1.16 9.88
C GLY A 19 -7.30 -1.58 11.34
N ASN A 20 -8.22 -2.50 11.63
CA ASN A 20 -8.41 -3.05 12.98
C ASN A 20 -7.47 -4.24 13.27
N ASP A 21 -6.84 -4.83 12.24
CA ASP A 21 -5.85 -5.90 12.39
C ASP A 21 -4.44 -5.31 12.35
N THR A 22 -3.84 -5.14 13.52
CA THR A 22 -2.49 -4.55 13.67
C THR A 22 -1.40 -5.40 13.02
N LEU A 23 -1.56 -6.72 12.96
CA LEU A 23 -0.60 -7.61 12.30
C LEU A 23 -0.73 -7.46 10.78
N ALA A 24 -1.95 -7.37 10.25
CA ALA A 24 -2.17 -7.13 8.83
C ALA A 24 -1.54 -5.79 8.39
N VAL A 25 -1.72 -4.72 9.17
CA VAL A 25 -1.10 -3.41 8.91
C VAL A 25 0.43 -3.52 8.93
N TYR A 26 1.01 -4.16 9.95
CA TYR A 26 2.46 -4.33 10.06
C TYR A 26 3.03 -5.06 8.84
N HIS A 27 2.44 -6.19 8.46
CA HIS A 27 2.89 -6.97 7.31
C HIS A 27 2.75 -6.21 5.99
N ALA A 28 1.65 -5.47 5.79
CA ALA A 28 1.44 -4.65 4.61
C ALA A 28 2.49 -3.54 4.49
N VAL A 29 2.80 -2.85 5.59
CA VAL A 29 3.84 -1.81 5.62
C VAL A 29 5.23 -2.39 5.37
N CYS A 30 5.57 -3.54 5.96
CA CYS A 30 6.85 -4.21 5.72
C CYS A 30 7.04 -4.56 4.24
N ALA A 31 6.02 -5.17 3.61
CA ALA A 31 6.06 -5.51 2.20
C ALA A 31 6.12 -4.28 1.29
N ALA A 32 5.29 -3.27 1.56
CA ALA A 32 5.27 -2.02 0.81
C ALA A 32 6.60 -1.27 0.90
N ARG A 33 7.25 -1.25 2.07
CA ARG A 33 8.57 -0.65 2.25
C ARG A 33 9.62 -1.36 1.40
N GLN A 34 9.63 -2.69 1.40
CA GLN A 34 10.58 -3.47 0.60
C GLN A 34 10.39 -3.19 -0.89
N MET A 35 9.14 -3.17 -1.37
CA MET A 35 8.81 -2.84 -2.76
C MET A 35 9.23 -1.41 -3.12
N ALA A 36 8.90 -0.43 -2.27
CA ALA A 36 9.23 0.97 -2.53
C ALA A 36 10.74 1.20 -2.65
N ILE A 37 11.55 0.56 -1.80
CA ILE A 37 13.01 0.67 -1.85
C ILE A 37 13.58 -0.07 -3.07
N SER A 38 13.13 -1.30 -3.32
CA SER A 38 13.69 -2.13 -4.42
C SER A 38 13.33 -1.63 -5.81
N GLU A 39 12.10 -1.13 -5.99
CA GLU A 39 11.62 -0.63 -7.28
C GLU A 39 11.77 0.88 -7.44
N SER A 40 12.12 1.62 -6.38
CA SER A 40 12.11 3.09 -6.36
C SER A 40 10.78 3.68 -6.83
N LYS A 41 9.67 3.06 -6.41
CA LYS A 41 8.31 3.45 -6.76
C LYS A 41 7.45 3.70 -5.52
N PRO A 42 6.46 4.61 -5.60
CA PRO A 42 5.51 4.82 -4.52
C PRO A 42 4.56 3.62 -4.37
N VAL A 43 4.14 3.37 -3.12
CA VAL A 43 3.09 2.40 -2.77
C VAL A 43 2.07 3.12 -1.88
N LEU A 44 0.77 2.88 -2.12
CA LEU A 44 -0.34 3.43 -1.36
C LEU A 44 -1.05 2.30 -0.60
N ILE A 45 -1.30 2.53 0.68
CA ILE A 45 -2.03 1.61 1.56
C ILE A 45 -3.24 2.37 2.11
N GLU A 46 -4.43 1.78 1.96
CA GLU A 46 -5.68 2.24 2.59
C GLU A 46 -6.19 1.23 3.60
#